data_AF-A0A939XQ32-F1
#
_entry.id   AF-A0A939XQ32-F1
#
_cell.length_a   1.000
_cell.length_b   1.000
_cell.length_c   1.000
_cell.angle_alpha   90.00
_cell.angle_beta   90.00
_cell.angle_gamma   90.00
#
_symmetry.space_group_name_H-M   'P 1'
#
loop_
_entity.id
_entity.type
_entity.pdbx_description
1 polymer ?
#
loop_
_entity_poly.entity_id
_entity_poly.type
_entity_poly.pdbx_seq_one_letter_code
_entity_poly.pdbx_strand_id
1 'polypeptide(L)'
;LLAAAVGAAAVAVIMPLCYGVAGLIADVMLVFTLLILMAGLAAFGATLTLPGIAGIVLTIGMSVDANVLIFERIREELKKGGSAWEAVCAGFDMASVSITDSNLTTLITAAILYQFGTGPVRGFAVTLTLGIIASMFTAIFVSRVIFELWVKSRGDKRLSI
;
A
#
# COMPACT_ATOMS: atom_id res chain seq x y z
N LEU A 1 5.93 14.34 12.36
CA LEU A 1 7.08 13.48 12.00
C LEU A 1 7.30 12.37 13.03
N LEU A 2 7.47 12.66 14.33
CA LEU A 2 7.57 11.62 15.37
C LEU A 2 6.42 10.60 15.32
N ALA A 3 5.16 11.05 15.21
CA ALA A 3 4.00 10.16 15.08
C ALA A 3 4.06 9.26 13.82
N ALA A 4 4.55 9.78 12.69
CA ALA A 4 4.71 9.01 11.46
C ALA A 4 5.82 7.95 11.59
N ALA A 5 6.93 8.30 12.24
CA ALA A 5 8.03 7.38 12.50
C ALA A 5 7.61 6.27 13.47
N VAL A 6 6.91 6.60 14.54
CA VAL A 6 6.37 5.62 15.50
C VAL A 6 5.33 4.72 14.83
N GLY A 7 4.43 5.29 14.02
CA GLY A 7 3.45 4.52 13.25
C GLY A 7 4.10 3.55 12.27
N ALA A 8 5.07 4.02 11.47
CA ALA A 8 5.83 3.16 10.56
C ALA A 8 6.61 2.07 11.29
N ALA A 9 7.23 2.39 12.44
CA ALA A 9 7.94 1.40 13.25
C ALA A 9 7.00 0.34 13.84
N ALA A 10 5.81 0.75 14.32
CA ALA A 10 4.81 -0.19 14.82
C ALA A 10 4.34 -1.15 13.72
N VAL A 11 4.07 -0.62 12.51
CA VAL A 11 3.73 -1.43 11.33
C VAL A 11 4.86 -2.41 11.00
N ALA A 12 6.11 -1.94 10.91
CA ALA A 12 7.27 -2.74 10.57
C ALA A 12 7.56 -3.87 11.57
N VAL A 13 7.04 -3.76 12.81
CA VAL A 13 7.13 -4.83 13.80
C VAL A 13 5.93 -5.78 13.70
N ILE A 14 4.71 -5.25 13.55
CA ILE A 14 3.48 -6.06 13.54
C ILE A 14 3.38 -6.91 12.27
N MET A 15 3.77 -6.37 11.11
CA MET A 15 3.58 -7.05 9.82
C MET A 15 4.37 -8.36 9.72
N PRO A 16 5.68 -8.42 10.04
CA PRO A 16 6.43 -9.68 10.05
C PRO A 16 5.93 -10.66 11.12
N LEU A 17 5.44 -10.18 12.26
CA LEU A 17 4.91 -11.04 13.32
C LEU A 17 3.61 -11.75 12.92
N CYS A 18 2.73 -11.06 12.18
CA CYS A 18 1.45 -11.61 11.76
C CYS A 18 1.51 -12.40 10.45
N TYR A 19 2.35 -11.99 9.49
CA TYR A 19 2.37 -12.53 8.12
C TYR A 19 3.71 -13.11 7.66
N GLY A 20 4.71 -13.20 8.55
CA GLY A 20 6.02 -13.78 8.25
C GLY A 20 6.73 -13.08 7.09
N VAL A 21 7.12 -13.84 6.06
CA VAL A 21 7.85 -13.31 4.88
C VAL A 21 6.99 -12.35 4.06
N ALA A 22 5.67 -12.57 3.98
CA ALA A 22 4.76 -11.65 3.30
C ALA A 22 4.69 -10.29 4.02
N GLY A 23 4.74 -10.29 5.36
CA GLY A 23 4.86 -9.08 6.16
C GLY A 23 6.11 -8.25 5.82
N LEU A 24 7.24 -8.92 5.62
CA LEU A 24 8.49 -8.26 5.22
C LEU A 24 8.38 -7.63 3.83
N ILE A 25 7.66 -8.26 2.90
CA ILE A 25 7.38 -7.69 1.57
C ILE A 25 6.54 -6.43 1.70
N ALA A 26 5.52 -6.43 2.56
CA ALA A 26 4.69 -5.25 2.80
C ALA A 26 5.49 -4.07 3.39
N ASP A 27 6.46 -4.34 4.27
CA ASP A 27 7.35 -3.29 4.80
C ASP A 27 8.24 -2.68 3.71
N VAL A 28 8.74 -3.51 2.79
CA VAL A 28 9.47 -3.01 1.61
C VAL A 28 8.55 -2.15 0.74
N MET A 29 7.29 -2.57 0.55
CA MET A 29 6.32 -1.78 -0.21
C MET A 29 6.01 -0.45 0.46
N LEU A 30 5.88 -0.43 1.79
CA LEU A 30 5.69 0.80 2.58
C LEU A 30 6.85 1.78 2.35
N VAL A 31 8.10 1.30 2.41
CA VAL A 31 9.28 2.14 2.17
C VAL A 31 9.25 2.70 0.75
N PHE A 32 8.94 1.88 -0.25
CA PHE A 32 8.79 2.34 -1.63
C PHE A 32 7.68 3.39 -1.78
N THR A 33 6.53 3.20 -1.15
CA THR A 33 5.42 4.16 -1.19
C THR A 33 5.85 5.50 -0.60
N LEU A 34 6.54 5.49 0.55
CA LEU A 34 7.03 6.71 1.19
C LEU A 34 8.09 7.41 0.33
N LEU A 35 8.99 6.66 -0.31
CA LEU A 35 9.98 7.21 -1.25
C LEU A 35 9.31 7.89 -2.45
N ILE A 36 8.33 7.24 -3.08
CA ILE A 36 7.59 7.80 -4.22
C ILE A 36 6.79 9.04 -3.78
N LEU A 37 6.17 9.01 -2.60
CA LEU A 37 5.44 10.16 -2.06
C LEU A 37 6.36 11.36 -1.83
N MET A 38 7.53 11.14 -1.21
CA MET A 38 8.52 12.21 -1.00
C MET A 38 9.08 12.76 -2.31
N ALA A 39 9.39 11.87 -3.27
CA ALA A 39 9.84 12.25 -4.59
C ALA A 39 8.77 13.06 -5.34
N GLY A 40 7.50 12.66 -5.25
CA GLY A 40 6.36 13.40 -5.81
C GLY A 40 6.22 14.79 -5.19
N LEU A 41 6.24 14.90 -3.87
CA LEU A 41 6.20 16.18 -3.17
C LEU A 41 7.31 17.13 -3.62
N ALA A 42 8.54 16.61 -3.73
CA ALA A 42 9.69 17.38 -4.18
C ALA A 42 9.55 17.82 -5.65
N ALA A 43 9.07 16.92 -6.54
CA ALA A 43 8.90 17.20 -7.96
C ALA A 43 7.82 18.26 -8.23
N PHE A 44 6.73 18.26 -7.47
CA PHE A 44 5.65 19.24 -7.60
C PHE A 44 5.88 20.53 -6.81
N GLY A 45 7.00 20.66 -6.08
CA GLY A 45 7.27 21.82 -5.23
C GLY A 45 6.21 22.02 -4.14
N ALA A 46 5.53 20.95 -3.73
CA ALA A 46 4.43 21.02 -2.78
C ALA A 46 4.96 21.30 -1.37
N THR A 47 4.33 22.24 -0.67
CA THR A 47 4.74 22.60 0.69
C THR A 47 4.27 21.56 1.69
N LEU A 48 5.20 21.09 2.54
CA LEU A 48 4.89 20.16 3.61
C LEU A 48 4.25 20.92 4.78
N THR A 49 2.92 21.00 4.77
CA THR A 49 2.12 21.63 5.83
C THR A 49 1.79 20.64 6.95
N LEU A 50 1.33 21.14 8.10
CA LEU A 50 0.90 20.28 9.21
C LEU A 50 -0.22 19.29 8.80
N PRO A 51 -1.25 19.70 8.03
CA PRO A 51 -2.20 18.75 7.44
C PRO A 51 -1.56 17.82 6.43
N GLY A 52 -0.59 18.27 5.63
CA GLY A 52 0.17 17.40 4.72
C GLY A 52 0.86 16.23 5.44
N ILE A 53 1.40 16.48 6.64
CA ILE A 53 1.99 15.42 7.48
C ILE A 53 0.91 14.41 7.91
N ALA A 54 -0.31 14.85 8.20
CA ALA A 54 -1.42 13.93 8.49
C ALA A 54 -1.77 13.06 7.26
N GLY A 55 -1.66 13.62 6.06
CA GLY A 55 -1.79 12.86 4.81
C GLY A 55 -0.77 11.73 4.70
N ILE A 56 0.49 12.00 5.04
CA ILE A 56 1.56 10.98 5.07
C ILE A 56 1.22 9.87 6.07
N VAL A 57 0.78 10.23 7.28
CA VAL A 57 0.40 9.23 8.31
C VAL A 57 -0.75 8.36 7.82
N LEU A 58 -1.74 8.96 7.16
CA LEU A 58 -2.85 8.21 6.55
C LEU A 58 -2.37 7.28 5.43
N THR A 59 -1.45 7.75 4.58
CA THR A 59 -0.83 6.91 3.53
C THR A 59 -0.11 5.71 4.12
N ILE A 60 0.58 5.83 5.26
CA ILE A 60 1.23 4.69 5.92
C ILE A 60 0.20 3.61 6.25
N GLY A 61 -0.94 3.98 6.84
CA GLY A 61 -2.01 3.03 7.16
C GLY A 61 -2.60 2.36 5.91
N MET A 62 -2.93 3.16 4.89
CA MET A 62 -3.52 2.64 3.64
C MET A 62 -2.55 1.77 2.83
N SER A 63 -1.24 2.05 2.91
CA SER A 63 -0.21 1.23 2.24
C SER A 63 -0.16 -0.18 2.79
N VAL A 64 -0.39 -0.32 4.10
CA VAL A 64 -0.38 -1.62 4.78
C VAL A 64 -1.69 -2.36 4.53
N ASP A 65 -2.81 -1.65 4.60
CA ASP A 65 -4.15 -2.19 4.36
C ASP A 65 -4.26 -2.88 2.98
N ALA A 66 -3.78 -2.22 1.92
CA ALA A 66 -3.79 -2.79 0.57
C ALA A 66 -2.97 -4.10 0.48
N ASN A 67 -1.81 -4.16 1.14
CA ASN A 67 -0.98 -5.36 1.16
C ASN A 67 -1.62 -6.49 1.99
N VAL A 68 -2.21 -6.16 3.14
CA VAL A 68 -2.93 -7.14 3.99
C VAL A 68 -4.11 -7.75 3.22
N LEU A 69 -4.91 -6.94 2.53
CA LEU A 69 -6.05 -7.42 1.75
C LEU A 69 -5.62 -8.43 0.66
N ILE A 70 -4.51 -8.14 -0.04
CA ILE A 70 -3.93 -9.08 -1.02
C ILE A 70 -3.53 -10.38 -0.33
N PHE A 71 -2.82 -10.32 0.80
CA PHE A 71 -2.33 -11.51 1.49
C PHE A 71 -3.46 -12.37 2.02
N GLU A 72 -4.50 -11.76 2.58
CA GLU A 72 -5.69 -12.48 3.02
C GLU A 72 -6.40 -13.15 1.86
N ARG A 73 -6.55 -12.47 0.72
CA ARG A 73 -7.16 -13.06 -0.47
C ARG A 73 -6.36 -14.25 -0.99
N ILE A 74 -5.03 -14.12 -1.07
CA ILE A 74 -4.15 -15.23 -1.44
C ILE A 74 -4.31 -16.40 -0.46
N ARG A 75 -4.37 -16.11 0.85
CA ARG A 75 -4.55 -17.13 1.89
C ARG A 75 -5.92 -17.83 1.80
N GLU A 76 -6.98 -17.10 1.43
CA GLU A 76 -8.29 -17.69 1.15
C GLU A 76 -8.25 -18.62 -0.06
N GLU A 77 -7.62 -18.21 -1.16
CA GLU A 77 -7.50 -19.06 -2.36
C GLU A 77 -6.62 -20.30 -2.10
N LEU A 78 -5.54 -20.16 -1.32
CA LEU A 78 -4.72 -21.30 -0.87
C LEU A 78 -5.53 -22.30 -0.03
N LYS A 79 -6.43 -21.82 0.85
CA LYS A 79 -7.30 -22.69 1.66
C LYS A 79 -8.32 -23.47 0.82
N LYS A 80 -8.67 -22.98 -0.37
CA LYS A 80 -9.54 -23.69 -1.32
C LYS A 80 -8.83 -24.84 -2.05
N GLY A 81 -7.51 -24.99 -1.85
CA GLY A 81 -6.74 -26.14 -2.35
C GLY A 81 -6.12 -25.94 -3.74
N GLY A 82 -6.11 -24.72 -4.27
CA GLY A 82 -5.42 -24.39 -5.52
C GLY A 82 -3.89 -24.40 -5.37
N SER A 83 -3.18 -24.41 -6.51
CA SER A 83 -1.72 -24.28 -6.51
C SER A 83 -1.27 -22.91 -5.98
N ALA A 84 -0.05 -22.84 -5.47
CA ALA A 84 0.52 -21.59 -4.95
C ALA A 84 0.53 -20.46 -5.99
N TRP A 85 0.73 -20.81 -7.26
CA TRP A 85 0.71 -19.88 -8.38
C TRP A 85 -0.71 -19.37 -8.68
N GLU A 86 -1.68 -20.27 -8.81
CA GLU A 86 -3.07 -19.91 -9.08
C GLU A 86 -3.66 -19.04 -7.97
N ALA A 87 -3.35 -19.35 -6.71
CA ALA A 87 -3.82 -18.57 -5.57
C ALA A 87 -3.25 -17.14 -5.57
N VAL A 88 -1.98 -16.97 -5.97
CA VAL A 88 -1.37 -15.65 -6.12
C VAL A 88 -2.02 -14.87 -7.27
N CYS A 89 -2.14 -15.45 -8.45
CA CYS A 89 -2.78 -14.78 -9.59
C CYS A 89 -4.24 -14.39 -9.28
N ALA A 90 -5.04 -15.32 -8.76
CA ALA A 90 -6.43 -15.06 -8.38
C ALA A 90 -6.54 -14.03 -7.24
N GLY A 91 -5.63 -14.09 -6.27
CA GLY A 91 -5.55 -13.12 -5.18
C GLY A 91 -5.32 -11.69 -5.69
N PHE A 92 -4.34 -11.49 -6.57
CA PHE A 92 -4.06 -10.18 -7.16
C PHE A 92 -5.17 -9.68 -8.08
N ASP A 93 -5.77 -10.54 -8.90
CA ASP A 93 -6.84 -10.12 -9.82
C ASP A 93 -8.10 -9.68 -9.05
N MET A 94 -8.48 -10.38 -7.98
CA MET A 94 -9.63 -9.97 -7.16
C MET A 94 -9.31 -8.78 -6.24
N ALA A 95 -8.15 -8.78 -5.58
CA ALA A 95 -7.79 -7.72 -4.65
C ALA A 95 -7.53 -6.39 -5.38
N SER A 96 -6.94 -6.41 -6.57
CA SER A 96 -6.64 -5.18 -7.34
C SER A 96 -7.91 -4.39 -7.70
N VAL A 97 -9.02 -5.06 -8.04
CA VAL A 97 -10.30 -4.41 -8.30
C VAL A 97 -10.83 -3.75 -7.01
N SER A 98 -10.86 -4.49 -5.90
CA SER A 98 -11.34 -3.96 -4.62
C SER A 98 -10.50 -2.79 -4.09
N ILE A 99 -9.17 -2.88 -4.22
CA ILE A 99 -8.23 -1.80 -3.87
C ILE A 99 -8.49 -0.57 -4.73
N THR A 100 -8.71 -0.77 -6.03
CA THR A 100 -8.96 0.33 -6.97
C THR A 100 -10.27 1.03 -6.64
N ASP A 101 -11.35 0.28 -6.41
CA ASP A 101 -12.65 0.87 -6.08
C ASP A 101 -12.62 1.65 -4.77
N SER A 102 -12.01 1.08 -3.72
CA SER A 102 -11.87 1.73 -2.41
C SER A 102 -11.06 3.03 -2.52
N ASN A 103 -9.90 2.98 -3.19
CA ASN A 103 -9.04 4.15 -3.33
C ASN A 103 -9.60 5.20 -4.28
N LEU A 104 -10.36 4.81 -5.31
CA LEU A 104 -10.96 5.74 -6.26
C LEU A 104 -11.94 6.69 -5.56
N THR A 105 -12.75 6.18 -4.63
CA THR A 105 -13.66 7.04 -3.83
C THR A 105 -12.89 8.06 -2.99
N THR A 106 -11.74 7.65 -2.45
CA THR A 106 -10.86 8.53 -1.67
C THR A 106 -10.18 9.56 -2.55
N LEU A 107 -9.77 9.20 -3.78
CA LEU A 107 -9.24 10.14 -4.77
C LEU A 107 -10.28 11.19 -5.18
N ILE A 108 -11.55 10.81 -5.33
CA ILE A 108 -12.63 11.77 -5.59
C ILE A 108 -12.73 12.77 -4.44
N THR A 109 -12.67 12.29 -3.20
CA THR A 109 -12.69 13.16 -2.01
C THR A 109 -11.46 14.07 -1.97
N ALA A 110 -10.27 13.55 -2.28
CA ALA A 110 -9.05 14.35 -2.36
C ALA A 110 -9.14 15.44 -3.45
N ALA A 111 -9.74 15.13 -4.60
CA ALA A 111 -9.97 16.12 -5.67
C ALA A 111 -10.92 17.25 -5.22
N ILE A 112 -12.01 16.90 -4.52
CA ILE A 112 -12.93 17.89 -3.94
C ILE A 112 -12.19 18.75 -2.89
N LEU A 113 -11.41 18.14 -2.00
CA LEU A 113 -10.62 18.86 -1.00
C LEU A 113 -9.57 19.78 -1.64
N TYR A 114 -8.98 19.39 -2.77
CA TYR A 114 -8.03 20.23 -3.50
C TYR A 114 -8.73 21.44 -4.12
N GLN A 115 -9.88 21.22 -4.78
CA GLN A 115 -10.62 22.29 -5.47
C GLN A 115 -11.25 23.29 -4.49
N PHE A 116 -11.92 22.79 -3.45
CA PHE A 116 -12.69 23.60 -2.51
C PHE A 116 -11.96 23.91 -1.20
N GLY A 117 -10.87 23.19 -0.89
CA GLY A 117 -10.09 23.43 0.32
C GLY A 117 -9.23 24.70 0.24
N THR A 118 -8.92 25.25 1.41
CA THR A 118 -8.10 26.46 1.57
C THR A 118 -6.72 26.12 2.11
N GLY A 119 -5.71 26.87 1.67
CA GLY A 119 -4.30 26.83 2.11
C GLY A 119 -3.80 25.47 2.63
N PRO A 120 -3.84 25.20 3.95
CA PRO A 120 -3.36 23.95 4.54
C PRO A 120 -4.08 22.67 4.05
N VAL A 121 -5.38 22.74 3.76
CA VAL A 121 -6.20 21.60 3.29
C VAL A 121 -5.80 21.16 1.89
N ARG A 122 -5.37 22.09 1.04
CA ARG A 122 -4.82 21.74 -0.29
C ARG A 122 -3.53 20.93 -0.18
N GLY A 123 -2.66 21.28 0.78
CA GLY A 123 -1.46 20.50 1.08
C GLY A 123 -1.79 19.05 1.49
N PHE A 124 -2.81 18.88 2.34
CA PHE A 124 -3.32 17.55 2.69
C PHE A 124 -3.85 16.80 1.45
N ALA A 125 -4.67 17.43 0.63
CA ALA A 125 -5.24 16.82 -0.57
C ALA A 125 -4.15 16.33 -1.55
N VAL A 126 -3.08 17.12 -1.75
CA VAL A 126 -1.94 16.73 -2.60
C VAL A 126 -1.21 15.53 -2.00
N THR A 127 -0.88 15.56 -0.71
CA THR A 127 -0.19 14.42 -0.05
C THR A 127 -1.02 13.15 -0.08
N LEU A 128 -2.34 13.27 0.10
CA LEU A 128 -3.28 12.16 0.06
C LEU A 128 -3.35 11.55 -1.34
N THR A 129 -3.47 12.38 -2.36
CA THR A 129 -3.55 11.95 -3.77
C THR A 129 -2.28 11.23 -4.20
N LEU A 130 -1.11 11.83 -3.94
CA LEU A 130 0.18 11.22 -4.25
C LEU A 130 0.38 9.91 -3.49
N GLY A 131 -0.02 9.86 -2.21
CA GLY A 131 0.10 8.67 -1.39
C GLY A 131 -0.78 7.52 -1.86
N ILE A 132 -2.02 7.79 -2.24
CA ILE A 132 -2.91 6.76 -2.79
C ILE A 132 -2.36 6.21 -4.10
N ILE A 133 -1.95 7.08 -5.03
CA ILE A 133 -1.39 6.64 -6.32
C ILE A 133 -0.12 5.80 -6.10
N ALA A 134 0.79 6.28 -5.26
CA ALA A 134 2.02 5.56 -4.92
C ALA A 134 1.73 4.21 -4.27
N SER A 135 0.81 4.17 -3.30
CA SER A 135 0.39 2.96 -2.60
C SER A 135 -0.26 1.95 -3.52
N MET A 136 -1.17 2.38 -4.40
CA MET A 136 -1.81 1.50 -5.37
C MET A 136 -0.78 0.92 -6.34
N PHE A 137 0.16 1.76 -6.81
CA PHE A 137 1.21 1.31 -7.71
C PHE A 137 2.12 0.26 -7.04
N THR A 138 2.58 0.51 -5.81
CA THR A 138 3.44 -0.44 -5.10
C THR A 138 2.70 -1.72 -4.75
N ALA A 139 1.45 -1.64 -4.28
CA ALA A 139 0.66 -2.82 -3.91
C ALA A 139 0.25 -3.67 -5.12
N ILE A 140 -0.20 -3.06 -6.23
CA ILE A 140 -0.75 -3.83 -7.37
C ILE A 140 0.34 -4.29 -8.33
N PHE A 141 1.35 -3.47 -8.61
CA PHE A 141 2.39 -3.81 -9.58
C PHE A 141 3.65 -4.36 -8.92
N VAL A 142 4.23 -3.64 -7.96
CA VAL A 142 5.53 -4.02 -7.39
C VAL A 142 5.39 -5.28 -6.54
N SER A 143 4.38 -5.35 -5.68
CA SER A 143 4.11 -6.53 -4.87
C SER A 143 3.80 -7.76 -5.74
N ARG A 144 3.02 -7.59 -6.82
CA ARG A 144 2.71 -8.67 -7.77
C ARG A 144 3.97 -9.27 -8.38
N VAL A 145 4.87 -8.43 -8.89
CA VAL A 145 6.15 -8.89 -9.47
C VAL A 145 6.99 -9.61 -8.43
N ILE A 146 7.06 -9.11 -7.20
CA ILE A 146 7.82 -9.76 -6.12
C ILE A 146 7.23 -11.12 -5.77
N PHE A 147 5.90 -11.22 -5.63
CA PHE A 147 5.23 -12.48 -5.33
C PHE A 147 5.35 -13.49 -6.47
N GLU A 148 5.19 -13.07 -7.73
CA GLU A 148 5.38 -13.94 -8.89
C GLU A 148 6.82 -14.48 -8.96
N LEU A 149 7.83 -13.63 -8.73
CA LEU A 149 9.23 -14.06 -8.65
C LEU A 149 9.47 -15.02 -7.47
N TRP A 150 8.85 -14.75 -6.31
CA TRP A 150 9.01 -15.56 -5.12
C TRP A 150 8.42 -16.96 -5.30
N VAL A 151 7.23 -17.07 -5.89
CA VAL A 151 6.59 -18.36 -6.21
C VAL A 151 7.41 -19.12 -7.26
N LYS A 152 7.87 -18.43 -8.31
CA LYS A 152 8.70 -19.03 -9.36
C LYS A 152 10.04 -19.56 -8.81
N SER A 153 10.64 -18.88 -7.84
CA SER A 153 11.90 -19.30 -7.22
C SER A 153 11.74 -20.44 -6.21
N ARG A 154 10.55 -20.65 -5.63
CA ARG A 154 10.32 -21.69 -4.60
C ARG A 154 9.69 -22.99 -5.09
N GLY A 155 9.26 -23.06 -6.36
CA GLY A 155 8.86 -24.30 -7.03
C GLY A 155 7.83 -25.11 -6.24
N ASP A 156 6.54 -24.73 -6.34
CA ASP A 156 5.33 -25.45 -5.89
C ASP A 156 5.34 -26.11 -4.49
N LYS A 157 6.29 -25.74 -3.62
CA LYS A 157 6.28 -26.13 -2.21
C LYS A 157 5.52 -25.09 -1.41
N ARG A 158 4.39 -25.54 -0.85
CA ARG A 158 3.47 -24.86 0.08
C ARG A 158 4.04 -23.56 0.65
N LEU A 159 3.48 -22.43 0.18
CA LEU A 159 3.75 -21.12 0.74
C LEU A 159 3.32 -21.14 2.22
N SER A 160 4.29 -21.02 3.13
CA SER A 160 4.01 -20.78 4.55
C SER A 160 3.68 -19.30 4.72
N ILE A 161 2.39 -18.97 4.52
CA ILE A 161 1.81 -17.65 4.79
C ILE A 161 0.81 -17.75 5.94
#